data_AF-A0A150UZS3-F1
#
_entry.id   AF-A0A150UZS3-F1
#
_cell.length_a   1.000
_cell.length_b   1.000
_cell.length_c   1.000
_cell.angle_alpha   90.00
_cell.angle_beta   90.00
_cell.angle_gamma   90.00
#
_symmetry.space_group_name_H-M   'P 1'
#
loop_
_entity.id
_entity.type
_entity.pdbx_description
1 polymer ?
#
loop_
_entity_poly.entity_id
_entity_poly.type
_entity_poly.pdbx_seq_one_letter_code
_entity_poly.pdbx_strand_id
1 'polypeptide(L)'
;MDDYTASSPPFAPFASRRSTVHSTEGIVACTQPLAAKCGLDILRRGGNCADAAVAVAAGLNMTEPGSTGIGGDMFCLFYDAQTKKVHALNGSGRSGKECTLARIRGSLGL
;
A
#
# COMPACT_ATOMS: atom_id res chain seq x y z
N MET A 1 -20.89 -10.03 -22.10
CA MET A 1 -20.68 -8.95 -21.11
C MET A 1 -21.84 -9.03 -20.13
N ASP A 2 -21.95 -10.16 -19.40
CA ASP A 2 -23.05 -10.47 -18.46
C ASP A 2 -22.66 -11.60 -17.46
N ASP A 3 -21.37 -11.76 -17.12
CA ASP A 3 -20.92 -12.93 -16.31
C ASP A 3 -20.04 -12.56 -15.09
N TYR A 4 -20.24 -11.36 -14.54
CA TYR A 4 -19.63 -10.94 -13.26
C TYR A 4 -20.67 -10.68 -12.16
N THR A 5 -21.90 -11.16 -12.31
CA THR A 5 -22.87 -11.18 -11.21
C THR A 5 -22.50 -12.33 -10.28
N ALA A 6 -21.69 -12.03 -9.26
CA ALA A 6 -21.45 -12.97 -8.17
C ALA A 6 -22.81 -13.41 -7.60
N SER A 7 -23.18 -14.65 -7.87
CA SER A 7 -24.36 -15.31 -7.31
C SER A 7 -24.16 -15.44 -5.80
N SER A 8 -24.69 -14.47 -5.05
CA SER A 8 -24.80 -14.43 -3.58
C SER A 8 -23.52 -14.76 -2.80
N PRO A 9 -22.88 -13.81 -2.10
CA PRO A 9 -21.71 -14.15 -1.29
C PRO A 9 -22.11 -15.17 -0.21
N PRO A 10 -21.40 -16.32 -0.07
CA PRO A 10 -21.81 -17.44 0.78
C PRO A 10 -21.90 -17.13 2.29
N PHE A 11 -21.56 -15.90 2.70
CA PHE A 11 -21.38 -15.52 4.11
C PHE A 11 -22.21 -14.31 4.56
N ALA A 12 -23.04 -13.71 3.69
CA ALA A 12 -23.85 -12.54 4.08
C ALA A 12 -25.29 -12.68 3.57
N PRO A 13 -26.22 -13.15 4.43
CA PRO A 13 -27.64 -13.28 4.05
C PRO A 13 -28.35 -11.93 3.86
N PHE A 14 -27.71 -10.82 4.26
CA PHE A 14 -28.25 -9.46 4.16
C PHE A 14 -27.22 -8.48 3.61
N ALA A 15 -27.71 -7.42 2.97
CA ALA A 15 -26.87 -6.33 2.48
C ALA A 15 -26.20 -5.58 3.64
N SER A 16 -24.87 -5.37 3.53
CA SER A 16 -24.10 -4.57 4.49
C SER A 16 -24.03 -3.09 4.08
N ARG A 17 -23.58 -2.24 5.01
CA ARG A 17 -23.28 -0.82 4.82
C ARG A 17 -22.02 -0.47 5.61
N ARG A 18 -21.25 0.53 5.15
CA ARG A 18 -20.08 1.07 5.86
C ARG A 18 -20.18 2.59 5.89
N SER A 19 -20.40 3.16 7.07
CA SER A 19 -20.42 4.61 7.27
C SER A 19 -19.02 5.21 7.09
N THR A 20 -18.96 6.46 6.67
CA THR A 20 -17.71 7.22 6.59
C THR A 20 -17.07 7.33 7.98
N VAL A 21 -15.77 7.07 8.04
CA VAL A 21 -14.99 7.22 9.28
C VAL A 21 -14.51 8.67 9.39
N HIS A 22 -14.72 9.29 10.55
CA HIS A 22 -14.29 10.65 10.86
C HIS A 22 -13.31 10.64 12.05
N SER A 23 -12.38 11.60 12.06
CA SER A 23 -11.42 11.80 13.15
C SER A 23 -10.90 13.25 13.13
N THR A 24 -10.63 13.81 14.29
CA THR A 24 -9.99 15.13 14.46
C THR A 24 -8.48 15.04 14.72
N GLU A 25 -7.95 13.83 14.95
CA GLU A 25 -6.54 13.63 15.35
C GLU A 25 -5.71 12.94 14.27
N GLY A 26 -6.31 12.01 13.52
CA GLY A 26 -5.63 11.25 12.48
C GLY A 26 -6.44 10.06 11.97
N ILE A 27 -6.18 9.67 10.73
CA ILE A 27 -6.82 8.52 10.06
C ILE A 27 -5.74 7.71 9.36
N VAL A 28 -5.82 6.39 9.50
CA VAL A 28 -5.02 5.42 8.73
C VAL A 28 -5.99 4.51 7.97
N ALA A 29 -5.76 4.34 6.67
CA ALA A 29 -6.53 3.46 5.81
C ALA A 29 -5.59 2.60 4.97
N CYS A 30 -5.77 1.28 5.05
CA CYS A 30 -5.08 0.30 4.21
C CYS A 30 -5.93 -0.98 4.10
N THR A 31 -5.46 -1.94 3.32
CA THR A 31 -6.15 -3.21 3.01
C THR A 31 -6.18 -4.18 4.19
N GLN A 32 -5.23 -4.09 5.12
CA GLN A 32 -5.14 -4.98 6.28
C GLN A 32 -5.43 -4.27 7.61
N PRO A 33 -6.38 -4.76 8.44
CA PRO A 33 -6.71 -4.15 9.73
C PRO A 33 -5.53 -4.09 10.72
N LEU A 34 -4.70 -5.13 10.76
CA LEU A 34 -3.54 -5.16 11.66
C LEU A 34 -2.43 -4.18 11.21
N ALA A 35 -2.23 -4.00 9.91
CA ALA A 35 -1.32 -2.97 9.41
C ALA A 35 -1.85 -1.55 9.71
N ALA A 36 -3.17 -1.33 9.59
CA ALA A 36 -3.79 -0.06 9.96
C ALA A 36 -3.57 0.25 11.46
N LYS A 37 -3.67 -0.78 12.30
CA LYS A 37 -3.42 -0.68 13.74
C LYS A 37 -1.96 -0.29 14.04
N CYS A 38 -0.98 -0.82 13.31
CA CYS A 38 0.43 -0.39 13.43
C CYS A 38 0.58 1.12 13.18
N GLY A 39 -0.04 1.64 12.10
CA GLY A 39 -0.02 3.07 11.81
C GLY A 39 -0.70 3.91 12.89
N LEU A 40 -1.88 3.48 13.37
CA LEU A 40 -2.58 4.17 14.45
C LEU A 40 -1.76 4.20 15.75
N ASP A 41 -1.03 3.14 16.07
CA ASP A 41 -0.21 3.09 17.28
C ASP A 41 1.01 4.01 17.19
N ILE A 42 1.56 4.26 16.00
CA ILE A 42 2.57 5.30 15.79
C ILE A 42 1.98 6.70 15.95
N LEU A 43 0.80 6.98 15.38
CA LEU A 43 0.13 8.27 15.58
C LEU A 43 -0.15 8.53 17.07
N ARG A 44 -0.65 7.52 17.80
CA ARG A 44 -0.89 7.61 19.25
C ARG A 44 0.36 7.88 20.07
N ARG A 45 1.53 7.48 19.57
CA ARG A 45 2.83 7.72 20.21
C ARG A 45 3.43 9.09 19.85
N GLY A 46 2.69 9.93 19.14
CA GLY A 46 3.12 11.26 18.72
C GLY A 46 3.90 11.28 17.39
N GLY A 47 3.93 10.17 16.65
CA GLY A 47 4.48 10.15 15.30
C GLY A 47 3.59 10.91 14.31
N ASN A 48 4.18 11.36 13.21
CA ASN A 48 3.47 12.05 12.14
C ASN A 48 2.89 11.05 11.11
N CYS A 49 2.24 11.57 10.05
CA CYS A 49 1.66 10.73 9.00
C CYS A 49 2.69 9.95 8.17
N ALA A 50 3.93 10.44 8.02
CA ALA A 50 5.00 9.71 7.37
C ALA A 50 5.49 8.54 8.23
N ASP A 51 5.67 8.74 9.54
CA ASP A 51 6.03 7.67 10.47
C ASP A 51 4.97 6.57 10.48
N ALA A 52 3.69 6.96 10.50
CA ALA A 52 2.57 6.04 10.44
C ALA A 52 2.54 5.25 9.12
N ALA A 53 2.82 5.89 7.98
CA ALA A 53 2.87 5.23 6.69
C ALA A 53 3.98 4.16 6.63
N VAL A 54 5.16 4.42 7.20
CA VAL A 54 6.25 3.44 7.31
C VAL A 54 5.84 2.24 8.16
N ALA A 55 5.16 2.47 9.29
CA ALA A 55 4.66 1.39 10.13
C ALA A 55 3.55 0.56 9.46
N VAL A 56 2.68 1.19 8.68
CA VAL A 56 1.67 0.48 7.85
C VAL A 56 2.37 -0.38 6.81
N ALA A 57 3.36 0.16 6.09
CA ALA A 57 4.12 -0.61 5.09
C ALA A 57 4.82 -1.82 5.73
N ALA A 58 5.44 -1.65 6.90
CA ALA A 58 6.04 -2.75 7.66
C ALA A 58 5.00 -3.80 8.09
N GLY A 59 3.81 -3.38 8.52
CA GLY A 59 2.70 -4.28 8.84
C GLY A 59 2.21 -5.06 7.61
N LEU A 60 2.07 -4.38 6.47
CA LEU A 60 1.63 -4.99 5.21
C LEU A 60 2.58 -6.08 4.72
N ASN A 61 3.89 -5.93 4.91
CA ASN A 61 4.86 -6.97 4.56
C ASN A 61 4.56 -8.32 5.23
N MET A 62 3.92 -8.32 6.40
CA MET A 62 3.53 -9.55 7.12
C MET A 62 2.08 -9.94 6.86
N THR A 63 1.18 -8.96 6.81
CA THR A 63 -0.27 -9.22 6.74
C THR A 63 -0.77 -9.40 5.31
N GLU A 64 -0.03 -8.93 4.30
CA GLU A 64 -0.37 -9.03 2.89
C GLU A 64 0.87 -9.28 1.99
N PRO A 65 1.62 -10.37 2.22
CA PRO A 65 2.91 -10.62 1.55
C PRO A 65 2.79 -10.86 0.04
N GLY A 66 1.61 -11.19 -0.47
CA GLY A 66 1.37 -11.42 -1.89
C GLY A 66 1.21 -10.14 -2.71
N SER A 67 1.03 -8.98 -2.06
CA SER A 67 0.74 -7.71 -2.74
C SER A 67 1.89 -6.71 -2.64
N THR A 68 2.58 -6.67 -1.49
CA THR A 68 3.69 -5.73 -1.23
C THR A 68 4.71 -6.36 -0.29
N GLY A 69 5.94 -5.83 -0.30
CA GLY A 69 7.07 -6.44 0.41
C GLY A 69 8.34 -5.59 0.36
N ILE A 70 9.30 -5.93 1.23
CA ILE A 70 10.64 -5.29 1.26
C ILE A 70 11.44 -5.43 -0.06
N GLY A 71 11.08 -6.42 -0.90
CA GLY A 71 11.72 -6.67 -2.18
C GLY A 71 11.04 -5.96 -3.37
N GLY A 72 9.97 -5.20 -3.12
CA GLY A 72 9.28 -4.42 -4.14
C GLY A 72 9.89 -3.03 -4.31
N ASP A 73 9.08 -2.12 -4.84
CA ASP A 73 9.38 -0.70 -4.90
C ASP A 73 8.25 0.14 -4.29
N MET A 74 8.40 1.47 -4.30
CA MET A 74 7.39 2.35 -3.73
C MET A 74 7.30 3.71 -4.44
N PHE A 75 6.12 4.30 -4.35
CA PHE A 75 5.84 5.68 -4.70
C PHE A 75 5.14 6.35 -3.52
N CYS A 76 5.44 7.62 -3.27
CA CYS A 76 4.79 8.38 -2.21
C CYS A 76 4.49 9.80 -2.67
N LEU A 77 3.28 10.28 -2.35
CA LEU A 77 2.94 11.69 -2.38
C LEU A 77 2.79 12.16 -0.93
N PHE A 78 3.53 13.20 -0.57
CA PHE A 78 3.52 13.75 0.78
C PHE A 78 3.18 15.23 0.74
N TYR A 79 2.07 15.60 1.37
CA TYR A 79 1.71 17.00 1.52
C TYR A 79 2.34 17.56 2.79
N ASP A 80 3.24 18.54 2.63
CA ASP A 80 3.80 19.30 3.73
C ASP A 80 2.89 20.50 4.02
N ALA A 81 2.22 20.47 5.18
CA ALA A 81 1.31 21.52 5.60
C ALA A 81 2.01 22.85 5.91
N GLN A 82 3.28 22.84 6.31
CA GLN A 82 4.03 24.07 6.63
C GLN A 82 4.34 24.85 5.36
N THR A 83 4.80 24.15 4.31
CA THR A 83 5.16 24.76 3.03
C THR A 83 4.02 24.80 2.03
N LYS A 84 2.91 24.09 2.30
CA LYS A 84 1.75 23.90 1.42
C LYS A 84 2.13 23.28 0.07
N LYS A 85 3.11 22.40 0.06
CA LYS A 85 3.62 21.74 -1.15
C LYS A 85 3.37 20.24 -1.09
N VAL A 86 3.12 19.67 -2.26
CA VAL A 86 3.14 18.22 -2.45
C VAL A 86 4.52 17.82 -2.93
N HIS A 87 5.15 16.93 -2.18
CA HIS A 87 6.38 16.24 -2.55
C HIS A 87 6.05 14.89 -3.15
N ALA A 88 6.85 14.47 -4.12
CA ALA A 88 6.74 13.15 -4.73
C ALA A 88 8.06 12.40 -4.55
N LEU A 89 7.96 11.14 -4.12
CA LEU A 89 9.08 10.21 -4.06
C LEU A 89 8.82 9.07 -5.05
N ASN A 90 9.76 8.87 -5.95
CA ASN A 90 9.84 7.69 -6.80
C ASN A 90 10.96 6.79 -6.27
N GLY A 91 10.57 5.70 -5.61
CA GLY A 91 11.44 4.66 -5.10
C GLY A 91 11.52 3.43 -6.02
N SER A 92 11.23 3.57 -7.31
CA SER A 92 11.26 2.47 -8.27
C SER A 92 12.66 1.89 -8.46
N GLY A 93 12.77 0.58 -8.28
CA GLY A 93 14.02 -0.16 -8.47
C GLY A 93 14.46 -0.17 -9.94
N ARG A 94 15.75 -0.02 -10.18
CA ARG A 94 16.30 -0.09 -11.54
C ARG A 94 16.51 -1.55 -11.96
N SER A 95 16.55 -1.76 -13.28
CA SER A 95 17.05 -3.04 -13.82
C SER A 95 18.48 -3.30 -13.35
N GLY A 96 18.81 -4.57 -13.13
CA GLY A 96 20.18 -4.98 -12.80
C GLY A 96 21.14 -4.57 -13.92
N LYS A 97 22.36 -4.17 -13.56
CA LYS A 97 23.38 -3.64 -14.49
C LYS A 97 23.62 -4.54 -15.71
N GLU A 98 23.60 -5.85 -15.51
CA GLU A 98 23.85 -6.84 -16.56
C GLU A 98 22.59 -7.25 -17.34
N CYS A 99 21.41 -6.72 -16.99
CA CYS A 99 20.13 -7.01 -17.62
C CYS A 99 19.98 -6.27 -18.96
N THR A 100 20.86 -6.59 -19.92
CA THR A 100 20.85 -6.01 -21.26
C THR A 100 19.97 -6.82 -22.21
N LEU A 101 19.42 -6.16 -23.24
CA LEU A 101 18.61 -6.82 -24.26
C LEU A 101 19.35 -7.99 -24.93
N ALA A 102 20.63 -7.81 -25.25
CA ALA A 102 21.46 -8.85 -25.85
C ALA A 102 21.60 -10.07 -24.93
N ARG A 103 21.81 -9.85 -23.61
CA ARG A 103 21.92 -10.94 -22.64
C ARG A 103 20.62 -11.72 -22.47
N ILE A 104 19.49 -10.99 -22.42
CA ILE A 104 18.17 -11.62 -22.31
C ILE A 104 17.85 -12.43 -23.58
N ARG A 105 18.05 -11.86 -24.77
CA ARG A 105 17.86 -12.58 -26.04
C ARG A 105 18.70 -13.84 -26.13
N GLY A 106 20.00 -13.73 -25.81
CA GLY A 106 20.90 -14.88 -25.76
C GLY A 106 20.44 -15.97 -24.79
N SER A 107 19.87 -15.61 -23.63
CA SER A 107 19.33 -16.60 -22.68
C SER A 107 18.05 -17.29 -23.13
N LEU A 108 17.28 -16.66 -24.03
CA LEU A 108 16.03 -17.18 -24.59
C LEU A 108 16.23 -17.91 -25.92
N GLY A 109 17.46 -17.96 -26.45
CA GLY A 109 17.76 -18.52 -27.77
C GLY A 109 17.23 -17.69 -28.94
N LEU A 110 17.07 -16.38 -28.73
CA LEU A 110 16.65 -15.39 -29.74
C LEU A 110 17.84 -14.68 -30.38
#